data_AF-A0A0B0IA48-F1
#
_entry.id   AF-A0A0B0IA48-F1
#
_cell.length_a   1.000
_cell.length_b   1.000
_cell.length_c   1.000
_cell.angle_alpha   90.00
_cell.angle_beta   90.00
_cell.angle_gamma   90.00
#
_symmetry.space_group_name_H-M   'P 1'
#
loop_
_entity.id
_entity.type
_entity.pdbx_description
1 polymer ?
#
loop_
_entity_poly.entity_id
_entity_poly.type
_entity_poly.pdbx_seq_one_letter_code
_entity_poly.pdbx_strand_id
1 'polypeptide(L)' 'MRKIYEYMSKEEKVTALELLRVDITKLEQEINNDYPRVVKDAITETLNKYQTEEEWLKNEVEVK' A
#
# COMPACT_ATOMS: atom_id res chain seq x y z
N MET A 1 10.36 1.83 -1.92
CA MET A 1 10.00 2.53 -0.67
C MET A 1 10.07 4.03 -0.91
N ARG A 2 9.03 4.78 -0.53
CA ARG A 2 8.98 6.24 -0.71
C ARG A 2 9.86 6.92 0.34
N LYS A 3 10.73 7.84 -0.11
CA LYS A 3 11.60 8.62 0.78
C LYS A 3 10.83 9.49 1.79
N ILE A 4 9.57 9.79 1.50
CA ILE A 4 8.77 10.69 2.35
C ILE A 4 8.58 10.14 3.77
N TYR A 5 8.58 8.82 3.96
CA TYR A 5 8.42 8.20 5.28
C TYR A 5 9.60 8.45 6.21
N GLU A 6 10.78 8.76 5.69
CA GLU A 6 11.96 9.11 6.51
C GLU A 6 11.75 10.43 7.26
N TYR A 7 10.85 11.28 6.78
CA TYR A 7 10.57 12.61 7.30
C TYR A 7 9.26 12.70 8.10
N MET A 8 8.53 11.58 8.23
CA MET A 8 7.25 11.51 8.95
C MET A 8 7.45 11.14 10.43
N SER A 9 6.62 11.71 11.30
CA SER A 9 6.47 11.29 12.69
C SER A 9 5.89 9.87 12.78
N LYS A 10 5.94 9.26 13.97
CA LYS A 10 5.36 7.92 14.19
C LYS A 10 3.84 7.94 13.96
N GLU A 11 3.15 8.98 14.43
CA GLU A 11 1.71 9.15 14.25
C GLU A 11 1.33 9.35 12.77
N GLU A 12 2.15 10.11 12.03
CA GLU A 12 1.98 10.29 10.58
C GLU A 12 2.21 8.98 9.83
N LYS A 13 3.19 8.17 10.23
CA LYS A 13 3.39 6.82 9.69
C LYS A 13 2.22 5.89 10.00
N VAL A 14 1.66 5.93 11.21
CA VAL A 14 0.44 5.15 11.56
C VAL A 14 -0.71 5.54 10.64
N THR A 15 -0.94 6.84 10.47
CA THR A 15 -2.01 7.36 9.59
C THR A 15 -1.78 6.93 8.14
N ALA A 16 -0.54 7.01 7.66
CA ALA A 16 -0.17 6.54 6.33
C ALA A 16 -0.39 5.03 6.15
N LEU A 17 -0.15 4.22 7.19
CA LEU A 17 -0.42 2.78 7.19
C LEU A 17 -1.91 2.49 6.98
N GLU A 18 -2.76 3.20 7.73
CA GLU A 18 -4.22 3.04 7.65
C GLU A 18 -4.74 3.42 6.27
N LEU A 19 -4.29 4.55 5.72
CA LEU A 19 -4.64 4.97 4.37
C LEU A 19 -4.18 3.95 3.31
N LEU A 20 -2.96 3.43 3.45
CA LEU A 20 -2.40 2.44 2.52
C LEU A 20 -3.22 1.14 2.54
N ARG A 21 -3.67 0.69 3.71
CA ARG A 21 -4.56 -0.48 3.83
C ARG A 21 -5.89 -0.28 3.11
N VAL A 22 -6.48 0.91 3.25
CA VAL A 22 -7.72 1.25 2.53
C VAL A 22 -7.51 1.18 1.02
N ASP A 23 -6.37 1.67 0.52
CA ASP A 23 -6.05 1.61 -0.91
C ASP A 23 -5.79 0.18 -1.40
N ILE A 24 -5.11 -0.65 -0.60
CA ILE A 24 -4.92 -2.09 -0.88
C ILE A 24 -6.28 -2.78 -1.03
N THR A 25 -7.20 -2.59 -0.06
CA THR A 25 -8.53 -3.20 -0.11
C THR A 25 -9.31 -2.75 -1.35
N LYS A 26 -9.20 -1.48 -1.75
CA LYS A 26 -9.83 -1.00 -2.99
C LYS A 26 -9.25 -1.69 -4.22
N LEU A 27 -7.93 -1.81 -4.32
CA LEU A 27 -7.27 -2.49 -5.45
C LEU A 27 -7.63 -3.98 -5.52
N GLU A 28 -7.74 -4.66 -4.39
CA GLU A 28 -8.21 -6.05 -4.29
C GLU A 28 -9.66 -6.22 -4.74
N GLN A 29 -10.51 -5.21 -4.53
CA GLN A 29 -11.87 -5.21 -5.08
C GLN A 29 -11.83 -4.94 -6.60
N GLU A 30 -11.01 -3.98 -7.03
CA GLU A 30 -10.90 -3.53 -8.42
C GLU A 30 -10.44 -4.63 -9.38
N ILE A 31 -9.56 -5.54 -8.92
CA ILE A 31 -9.06 -6.64 -9.75
C ILE A 31 -10.16 -7.62 -10.20
N ASN A 32 -11.27 -7.69 -9.45
CA ASN A 32 -12.41 -8.56 -9.73
C ASN A 32 -13.34 -7.98 -10.80
N ASN A 33 -13.18 -6.70 -11.17
CA ASN A 33 -13.96 -6.08 -12.23
C ASN A 33 -13.59 -6.62 -13.62
N ASP A 34 -14.47 -6.39 -14.60
CA ASP A 34 -14.27 -6.83 -15.98
C ASP A 34 -13.35 -5.87 -16.73
N TYR A 35 -12.05 -6.01 -16.46
CA TYR A 35 -11.00 -5.28 -17.13
C TYR A 35 -10.19 -6.15 -18.10
N PRO A 36 -9.65 -5.54 -19.17
CA PRO A 36 -8.64 -6.19 -20.00
C PRO A 36 -7.46 -6.68 -19.16
N ARG A 37 -6.83 -7.78 -19.59
CA ARG A 37 -5.68 -8.37 -18.89
C ARG A 37 -4.58 -7.36 -18.56
N VAL A 38 -4.24 -6.48 -19.51
CA VAL A 38 -3.20 -5.44 -19.32
C VAL A 38 -3.52 -4.52 -18.14
N VAL A 39 -4.79 -4.18 -17.95
CA VAL A 39 -5.24 -3.36 -16.82
C VAL A 39 -5.18 -4.16 -15.52
N LYS A 40 -5.61 -5.42 -15.53
CA LYS A 40 -5.49 -6.32 -14.35
C LYS A 40 -4.03 -6.54 -13.94
N ASP A 41 -3.13 -6.68 -14.90
CA ASP A 41 -1.70 -6.82 -14.66
C ASP A 41 -1.14 -5.54 -13.98
N ALA A 42 -1.53 -4.34 -14.46
CA ALA A 42 -1.14 -3.07 -13.84
C ALA A 42 -1.71 -2.88 -12.42
N ILE A 43 -2.96 -3.30 -12.18
CA ILE A 43 -3.58 -3.30 -10.85
C ILE A 43 -2.79 -4.25 -9.92
N THR A 44 -2.49 -5.46 -10.40
CA THR A 44 -1.73 -6.47 -9.64
C THR A 44 -0.32 -5.97 -9.29
N GLU A 45 0.38 -5.34 -10.24
CA GLU A 45 1.70 -4.77 -9.99
C GLU A 45 1.65 -3.67 -8.92
N THR A 46 0.62 -2.82 -8.96
CA THR A 46 0.42 -1.76 -7.98
C THR A 46 0.08 -2.34 -6.61
N LEU A 47 -0.79 -3.35 -6.55
CA LEU A 47 -1.15 -4.05 -5.33
C LEU A 47 0.08 -4.66 -4.64
N ASN A 48 0.91 -5.38 -5.39
CA ASN A 48 2.14 -5.98 -4.85
C ASN A 48 3.09 -4.92 -4.26
N LYS A 49 3.24 -3.78 -4.93
CA LYS A 49 4.05 -2.65 -4.42
C LYS A 49 3.49 -2.11 -3.12
N TYR A 50 2.16 -1.96 -3.03
CA TYR A 50 1.50 -1.41 -1.85
C TYR A 50 1.56 -2.37 -0.67
N GLN A 51 1.38 -3.68 -0.88
CA GLN A 51 1.57 -4.70 0.16
C GLN A 51 3.01 -4.72 0.70
N THR A 52 4.00 -4.63 -0.19
CA THR A 52 5.42 -4.51 0.22
C THR A 52 5.66 -3.25 1.05
N GLU A 53 5.03 -2.14 0.65
CA GLU A 53 5.12 -0.86 1.36
C GLU A 53 4.43 -0.93 2.74
N GLU A 54 3.28 -1.63 2.83
CA GLU A 54 2.54 -1.86 4.07
C GLU A 54 3.37 -2.67 5.07
N GLU A 55 3.96 -3.79 4.64
CA GLU A 55 4.81 -4.63 5.50
C GLU A 55 5.99 -3.82 6.06
N TRP A 56 6.65 -3.03 5.21
CA TRP A 56 7.75 -2.19 5.64
C TRP A 56 7.31 -1.15 6.67
N LEU A 57 6.21 -0.44 6.39
CA LEU A 57 5.73 0.64 7.24
C LEU A 57 5.18 0.11 8.57
N LYS A 58 4.55 -1.07 8.55
CA LYS A 58 4.13 -1.80 9.75
C LYS A 58 5.32 -2.12 10.64
N ASN A 59 6.39 -2.68 10.08
CA ASN A 59 7.61 -2.98 10.83
C ASN A 59 8.23 -1.70 11.43
N GLU A 60 8.27 -0.59 10.69
CA GLU A 60 8.78 0.69 11.20
C GLU A 60 7.98 1.25 12.37
N VAL A 61 6.67 1.04 12.39
CA VAL A 61 5.77 1.51 13.45
C VAL A 61 5.81 0.57 14.68
N GLU A 62 5.96 -0.74 14.48
CA GLU A 62 6.01 -1.76 15.54
C GLU A 62 7.39 -1.89 16.21
N VAL A 63 8.49 -1.57 15.52
CA VAL A 63 9.88 -1.81 15.98
C VAL A 63 10.47 -0.64 16.82
N LYS A 64 9.69 0.41 17.15
CA LYS A 64 10.13 1.53 18.02
C LYS A 64 9.07 1.93 19.02
#